data_AF-A0A934B859-F1
#
_entry.id   AF-A0A934B859-F1
#
_cell.length_a   1.000
_cell.length_b   1.000
_cell.length_c   1.000
_cell.angle_alpha   90.00
_cell.angle_beta   90.00
_cell.angle_gamma   90.00
#
_symmetry.space_group_name_H-M   'P 1'
#
loop_
_entity.id
_entity.type
_entity.pdbx_description
1 polymer ?
#
loop_
_entity_poly.entity_id
_entity_poly.type
_entity_poly.pdbx_seq_one_letter_code
_entity_poly.pdbx_strand_id
1 'polypeptide(L)'
;MKTFLRITLIFLALALLVPGGVLSSFAEDALTGKVIETMDSGGYTYVQIENSGKKTWVAVPSTKVVKGQSISFAPGAEMQDFKSKTMNRTFDRIIFSGGVVEQTGKGSETKSIVSQKNAVTATEKVKVEKASGTNAYTVAEIYKNGNKLENKKVIVKGTVVKVSAGVMKKNWIHIQDGSGDAKTGSNDLVMTSNDLPSVGDVVTASGTLYNNKDFGGGYKYAVIIENTSIKH
;
A
#
# COMPACT_ATOMS: atom_id res chain seq x y z
N MET A 1 4.68 50.20 -76.27
CA MET A 1 5.22 48.92 -76.79
C MET A 1 4.88 47.83 -75.78
N LYS A 2 3.93 46.94 -76.12
CA LYS A 2 4.21 45.52 -76.44
C LYS A 2 4.69 44.74 -75.19
N THR A 3 4.10 43.68 -74.64
CA THR A 3 2.91 42.84 -74.91
C THR A 3 2.95 41.68 -73.87
N PHE A 4 1.78 41.07 -73.57
CA PHE A 4 1.53 39.71 -73.03
C PHE A 4 2.01 39.35 -71.60
N LEU A 5 1.10 39.12 -70.63
CA LEU A 5 0.30 37.90 -70.39
C LEU A 5 1.12 36.72 -69.81
N ARG A 6 0.97 36.42 -68.51
CA ARG A 6 0.41 35.13 -68.02
C ARG A 6 0.28 35.11 -66.49
N ILE A 7 -0.94 34.78 -66.09
CA ILE A 7 -1.45 34.51 -64.75
C ILE A 7 -1.08 33.06 -64.40
N THR A 8 -0.78 32.77 -63.12
CA THR A 8 -1.41 31.73 -62.27
C THR A 8 -0.44 31.22 -61.20
N LEU A 9 -0.86 31.43 -59.95
CA LEU A 9 -0.38 30.82 -58.71
C LEU A 9 -0.24 29.29 -58.80
N ILE A 10 0.85 28.73 -58.25
CA ILE A 10 0.76 27.47 -57.49
C ILE A 10 1.60 27.62 -56.21
N PHE A 11 0.88 27.66 -55.08
CA PHE A 11 1.39 27.45 -53.73
C PHE A 11 1.91 26.02 -53.60
N LEU A 12 3.14 25.84 -53.15
CA LEU A 12 3.60 24.58 -52.59
C LEU A 12 4.11 24.83 -51.17
N ALA A 13 3.16 25.07 -50.26
CA ALA A 13 3.37 24.94 -48.84
C ALA A 13 3.17 23.47 -48.48
N LEU A 14 4.29 22.74 -48.32
CA LEU A 14 4.28 21.37 -47.83
C LEU A 14 3.99 21.40 -46.33
N ALA A 15 2.69 21.35 -45.98
CA ALA A 15 2.24 21.10 -44.62
C ALA A 15 2.50 19.62 -44.29
N LEU A 16 3.55 19.37 -43.50
CA LEU A 16 3.71 18.10 -42.79
C LEU A 16 2.62 18.00 -41.72
N LEU A 17 1.52 17.35 -42.10
CA LEU A 17 0.47 16.90 -41.21
C LEU A 17 1.04 15.77 -40.34
N VAL A 18 1.55 16.10 -39.16
CA VAL A 18 1.83 15.12 -38.11
C VAL A 18 0.49 14.75 -37.48
N PRO A 19 -0.01 13.50 -37.61
CA PRO A 19 -1.22 13.09 -36.90
C PRO A 19 -0.96 13.21 -35.41
N GLY A 20 -1.83 13.95 -34.73
CA GLY A 20 -1.77 14.17 -33.30
C GLY A 20 -1.64 12.86 -32.54
N GLY A 21 -0.43 12.58 -32.09
CA GLY A 21 -0.22 11.75 -30.93
C GLY A 21 -0.94 12.46 -29.79
N VAL A 22 -2.08 11.91 -29.39
CA VAL A 22 -2.63 12.18 -28.07
C VAL A 22 -1.53 11.86 -27.08
N LEU A 23 -0.86 12.91 -26.62
CA LEU A 23 -0.12 12.84 -25.37
C LEU A 23 -1.20 12.58 -24.33
N SER A 24 -1.39 11.30 -24.00
CA SER A 24 -1.97 10.91 -22.72
C SER A 24 -1.16 11.66 -21.68
N SER A 25 -1.73 12.75 -21.20
CA SER A 25 -1.32 13.39 -19.97
C SER A 25 -1.47 12.30 -18.92
N PHE A 26 -0.37 11.63 -18.58
CA PHE A 26 -0.21 11.05 -17.26
C PHE A 26 -0.06 12.23 -16.30
N ALA A 27 -1.15 12.99 -16.14
CA ALA A 27 -1.37 13.62 -14.86
C ALA A 27 -1.36 12.44 -13.89
N GLU A 28 -0.31 12.33 -13.07
CA GLU A 28 -0.44 11.63 -11.81
C GLU A 28 -1.69 12.23 -11.17
N ASP A 29 -2.81 11.53 -11.29
CA ASP A 29 -4.06 11.92 -10.66
C ASP A 29 -3.71 11.98 -9.18
N ALA A 30 -3.43 13.18 -8.70
CA ALA A 30 -3.10 13.40 -7.32
C ALA A 30 -4.20 12.70 -6.53
N LEU A 31 -3.81 11.79 -5.63
CA LEU A 31 -4.75 11.06 -4.77
C LEU A 31 -5.33 12.04 -3.74
N THR A 32 -6.12 13.00 -4.21
CA THR A 32 -6.67 14.09 -3.43
C THR A 32 -8.14 14.23 -3.76
N GLY A 33 -8.94 14.49 -2.74
CA GLY A 33 -10.37 14.69 -2.92
C GLY A 33 -11.10 14.79 -1.59
N LYS A 34 -12.42 14.96 -1.68
CA LYS A 34 -13.32 14.98 -0.53
C LYS A 34 -13.71 13.56 -0.17
N VAL A 35 -13.58 13.19 1.09
CA VAL A 35 -14.00 11.88 1.61
C VAL A 35 -15.52 11.76 1.54
N ILE A 36 -16.01 10.80 0.77
CA ILE A 36 -17.45 10.51 0.65
C ILE A 36 -17.86 9.23 1.38
N GLU A 37 -16.91 8.31 1.60
CA GLU A 37 -17.09 7.06 2.34
C GLU A 37 -15.78 6.69 3.04
N THR A 38 -15.86 6.12 4.24
CA THR A 38 -14.69 5.61 4.97
C THR A 38 -15.09 4.41 5.83
N MET A 39 -14.22 3.41 5.95
CA MET A 39 -14.40 2.23 6.80
C MET A 39 -13.07 1.60 7.18
N ASP A 40 -13.01 0.98 8.36
CA ASP A 40 -11.81 0.29 8.82
C ASP A 40 -11.98 -1.23 8.72
N SER A 41 -10.99 -1.92 8.15
CA SER A 41 -10.96 -3.38 8.13
C SER A 41 -9.56 -3.91 7.88
N GLY A 42 -9.21 -5.06 8.46
CA GLY A 42 -7.97 -5.77 8.15
C GLY A 42 -6.70 -4.91 8.30
N GLY A 43 -6.67 -3.98 9.26
CA GLY A 43 -5.51 -3.08 9.47
C GLY A 43 -5.45 -1.84 8.57
N TYR A 44 -6.44 -1.63 7.70
CA TYR A 44 -6.57 -0.48 6.80
C TYR A 44 -7.77 0.38 7.12
N THR A 45 -7.65 1.65 6.75
CA THR A 45 -8.79 2.54 6.50
C THR A 45 -8.99 2.64 5.00
N TYR A 46 -10.14 2.17 4.53
CA TYR A 46 -10.58 2.27 3.15
C TYR A 46 -11.38 3.56 3.00
N VAL A 47 -10.94 4.44 2.12
CA VAL A 47 -11.50 5.78 1.91
C VAL A 47 -11.91 5.92 0.46
N GLN A 48 -13.16 6.28 0.22
CA GLN A 48 -13.58 6.74 -1.10
C GLN A 48 -13.48 8.26 -1.13
N ILE A 49 -12.66 8.78 -2.03
CA ILE A 49 -12.57 10.20 -2.31
C ILE A 49 -13.27 10.54 -3.61
N GLU A 50 -13.86 11.73 -3.64
CA GLU A 50 -14.40 12.35 -4.84
C GLU A 50 -13.57 13.58 -5.21
N ASN A 51 -13.15 13.65 -6.47
CA ASN A 51 -12.51 14.82 -7.04
C ASN A 51 -13.12 15.07 -8.42
N SER A 52 -13.74 16.24 -8.60
CA SER A 52 -14.32 16.66 -9.88
C SER A 52 -15.28 15.62 -10.50
N GLY A 53 -16.06 14.95 -9.65
CA GLY A 53 -17.01 13.90 -10.05
C GLY A 53 -16.41 12.50 -10.22
N LYS A 54 -15.08 12.34 -10.17
CA LYS A 54 -14.41 11.03 -10.20
C LYS A 54 -14.29 10.48 -8.77
N LYS A 55 -14.76 9.24 -8.58
CA LYS A 55 -14.67 8.52 -7.30
C LYS A 55 -13.52 7.52 -7.33
N THR A 56 -12.65 7.58 -6.33
CA THR A 56 -11.48 6.71 -6.23
C THR A 56 -11.42 6.08 -4.84
N TRP A 57 -11.25 4.76 -4.78
CA TRP A 57 -10.99 4.04 -3.55
C TRP A 57 -9.50 4.06 -3.21
N VAL A 58 -9.19 4.37 -1.96
CA VAL A 58 -7.84 4.43 -1.41
C VAL A 58 -7.81 3.63 -0.11
N ALA A 59 -6.94 2.63 -0.01
CA ALA A 59 -6.63 1.96 1.25
C ALA A 59 -5.35 2.54 1.83
N VAL A 60 -5.41 3.04 3.07
CA VAL A 60 -4.24 3.50 3.83
C VAL A 60 -4.09 2.70 5.12
N PRO A 61 -2.88 2.60 5.71
CA PRO A 61 -2.75 2.05 7.07
C PRO A 61 -3.75 2.73 8.01
N SER A 62 -4.31 1.96 8.96
CA SER A 62 -5.34 2.44 9.91
C SER A 62 -5.11 3.89 10.34
N THR A 63 -5.91 4.80 9.80
CA THR A 63 -5.77 6.26 9.97
C THR A 63 -7.14 6.85 10.20
N LYS A 64 -7.25 7.75 11.18
CA LYS A 64 -8.52 8.43 11.45
C LYS A 64 -8.87 9.39 10.31
N VAL A 65 -9.88 9.03 9.53
CA VAL A 65 -10.41 9.82 8.42
C VAL A 65 -11.91 10.05 8.65
N VAL A 66 -12.40 11.26 8.38
CA VAL A 66 -13.81 11.62 8.59
C VAL A 66 -14.49 11.92 7.26
N LYS A 67 -15.74 11.46 7.10
CA LYS A 67 -16.56 11.81 5.94
C LYS A 67 -16.72 13.33 5.82
N GLY A 68 -16.53 13.86 4.62
CA GLY A 68 -16.58 15.29 4.32
C GLY A 68 -15.23 16.01 4.38
N GLN A 69 -14.18 15.37 4.93
CA GLN A 69 -12.83 15.91 4.97
C GLN A 69 -12.22 16.00 3.57
N SER A 70 -11.53 17.09 3.24
CA SER A 70 -10.63 17.14 2.09
C SER A 70 -9.26 16.58 2.48
N ILE A 71 -8.76 15.59 1.74
CA ILE A 71 -7.56 14.85 2.12
C ILE A 71 -6.72 14.53 0.87
N SER A 72 -5.40 14.44 1.06
CA SER A 72 -4.45 13.98 0.05
C SER A 72 -3.70 12.76 0.57
N PHE A 73 -3.44 11.79 -0.30
CA PHE A 73 -2.70 10.58 0.02
C PHE A 73 -1.41 10.50 -0.79
N ALA A 74 -0.45 9.75 -0.25
CA ALA A 74 0.78 9.43 -0.94
C ALA A 74 0.46 8.59 -2.20
N PRO A 75 1.35 8.57 -3.21
CA PRO A 75 1.26 7.60 -4.29
C PRO A 75 1.15 6.18 -3.74
N GLY A 76 0.50 5.31 -4.51
CA GLY A 76 0.22 3.95 -4.10
C GLY A 76 0.10 3.02 -5.29
N ALA A 77 0.05 1.73 -5.01
CA ALA A 77 -0.17 0.73 -6.04
C ALA A 77 -1.66 0.59 -6.31
N GLU A 78 -2.04 0.63 -7.59
CA GLU A 78 -3.39 0.34 -8.03
C GLU A 78 -3.60 -1.18 -8.10
N MET A 79 -4.71 -1.63 -7.54
CA MET A 79 -5.21 -3.00 -7.65
C MET A 79 -6.56 -2.99 -8.33
N GLN A 80 -6.75 -3.90 -9.27
CA GLN A 80 -8.04 -4.16 -9.92
C GLN A 80 -8.65 -5.45 -9.33
N ASP A 81 -9.98 -5.53 -9.32
CA ASP A 81 -10.74 -6.69 -8.82
C ASP A 81 -10.32 -7.15 -7.41
N PHE A 82 -9.93 -6.21 -6.55
CA PHE A 82 -9.44 -6.52 -5.21
C PHE A 82 -10.58 -7.01 -4.32
N LYS A 83 -10.51 -8.27 -3.91
CA LYS A 83 -11.45 -8.87 -2.95
C LYS A 83 -10.91 -8.80 -1.53
N SER A 84 -11.51 -7.95 -0.70
CA SER A 84 -11.26 -7.93 0.74
C SER A 84 -11.97 -9.12 1.41
N LYS A 85 -11.20 -10.06 1.95
CA LYS A 85 -11.74 -11.19 2.71
C LYS A 85 -12.36 -10.76 4.03
N THR A 86 -11.76 -9.78 4.70
CA THR A 86 -12.22 -9.28 6.01
C THR A 86 -13.52 -8.47 5.92
N MET A 87 -13.80 -7.84 4.77
CA MET A 87 -15.04 -7.10 4.53
C MET A 87 -16.07 -7.86 3.69
N ASN A 88 -15.70 -9.03 3.16
CA ASN A 88 -16.48 -9.75 2.15
C ASN A 88 -16.97 -8.83 1.00
N ARG A 89 -16.08 -7.93 0.53
CA ARG A 89 -16.36 -6.92 -0.50
C ARG A 89 -15.31 -6.97 -1.60
N THR A 90 -15.75 -6.78 -2.84
CA THR A 90 -14.87 -6.60 -4.00
C THR A 90 -14.83 -5.13 -4.41
N PHE A 91 -13.64 -4.65 -4.76
CA PHE A 91 -13.41 -3.33 -5.32
C PHE A 91 -12.89 -3.50 -6.75
N ASP A 92 -13.64 -2.99 -7.73
CA ASP A 92 -13.22 -3.02 -9.15
C ASP A 92 -11.86 -2.35 -9.34
N ARG A 93 -11.61 -1.27 -8.58
CA ARG A 93 -10.34 -0.56 -8.52
C ARG A 93 -10.12 0.04 -7.13
N ILE A 94 -8.92 -0.14 -6.57
CA ILE A 94 -8.49 0.48 -5.31
C ILE A 94 -6.99 0.80 -5.34
N ILE A 95 -6.58 1.88 -4.69
CA ILE A 95 -5.17 2.28 -4.59
C ILE A 95 -4.69 2.05 -3.15
N PHE A 96 -3.69 1.20 -2.97
CA PHE A 96 -3.01 1.01 -1.69
C PHE A 96 -1.91 2.05 -1.52
N SER A 97 -2.23 3.10 -0.75
CA SER A 97 -1.36 4.23 -0.51
C SER A 97 -0.55 4.07 0.78
N GLY A 98 0.65 4.65 0.80
CA GLY A 98 1.52 4.68 1.98
C GLY A 98 0.99 5.49 3.16
N GLY A 99 -0.05 6.32 2.96
CA GLY A 99 -0.67 7.10 4.02
C GLY A 99 -1.16 8.47 3.54
N VAL A 100 -1.61 9.28 4.49
CA VAL A 100 -2.06 10.66 4.25
C VAL A 100 -0.84 11.58 4.09
N VAL A 101 -0.87 12.47 3.11
CA VAL A 101 0.13 13.53 2.94
C VAL A 101 -0.52 14.83 3.42
N GLU A 102 -0.02 15.38 4.52
CA GLU A 102 -0.45 16.70 4.98
C GLU A 102 -0.09 17.76 3.93
N GLN A 103 -1.10 18.43 3.39
CA GLN A 103 -0.91 19.69 2.68
C GLN A 103 -0.63 20.76 3.73
N THR A 104 0.61 21.25 3.80
CA THR A 104 1.01 22.33 4.70
C THR A 104 0.21 23.60 4.41
N GLY A 105 -0.83 23.82 5.21
CA GLY A 105 -1.73 24.98 5.15
C GLY A 105 -2.20 25.40 6.54
N LYS A 106 -1.29 26.01 7.31
CA LYS A 106 -1.48 27.01 8.37
C LYS A 106 -2.81 27.00 9.17
N GLY A 107 -2.75 26.40 10.36
CA GLY A 107 -3.31 26.99 11.59
C GLY A 107 -4.70 26.57 12.04
N SER A 108 -4.76 25.60 12.97
CA SER A 108 -5.33 25.87 14.30
C SER A 108 -4.90 24.78 15.28
N GLU A 109 -3.98 25.14 16.18
CA GLU A 109 -3.79 24.44 17.44
C GLU A 109 -5.10 24.41 18.21
N THR A 110 -5.47 23.28 18.80
CA THR A 110 -5.89 23.23 20.21
C THR A 110 -5.78 21.79 20.73
N LYS A 111 -4.78 21.62 21.60
CA LYS A 111 -4.74 20.78 22.81
C LYS A 111 -5.15 19.31 22.70
N SER A 112 -4.11 18.49 22.73
CA SER A 112 -4.06 17.25 23.51
C SER A 112 -4.71 17.43 24.88
N ILE A 113 -5.86 16.80 25.13
CA ILE A 113 -6.24 16.28 26.45
C ILE A 113 -6.86 14.89 26.26
N VAL A 114 -6.27 13.95 26.99
CA VAL A 114 -6.67 12.59 27.32
C VAL A 114 -8.19 12.39 27.42
N SER A 115 -8.72 11.33 26.82
CA SER A 115 -9.59 10.41 27.59
C SER A 115 -9.71 9.04 26.96
N GLN A 116 -9.53 8.05 27.82
CA GLN A 116 -9.74 6.64 27.62
C GLN A 116 -11.24 6.33 27.43
N LYS A 117 -11.48 5.10 26.94
CA LYS A 117 -12.63 4.24 27.25
C LYS A 117 -13.85 4.37 26.33
N ASN A 118 -13.82 3.61 25.24
CA ASN A 118 -14.71 2.46 24.98
C ASN A 118 -14.27 1.86 23.63
N ALA A 119 -13.55 0.75 23.63
CA ALA A 119 -14.12 -0.60 23.63
C ALA A 119 -15.09 -0.80 22.44
N VAL A 120 -14.53 -1.17 21.29
CA VAL A 120 -15.15 -2.17 20.43
C VAL A 120 -14.16 -3.29 20.22
N THR A 121 -14.45 -4.36 20.93
CA THR A 121 -13.83 -5.67 20.92
C THR A 121 -14.09 -6.33 19.56
N ALA A 122 -13.04 -6.54 18.79
CA ALA A 122 -12.98 -7.59 17.77
C ALA A 122 -11.52 -8.00 17.61
N THR A 123 -10.93 -8.51 18.70
CA THR A 123 -9.75 -9.36 18.60
C THR A 123 -10.25 -10.67 17.99
N GLU A 124 -10.35 -10.75 16.67
CA GLU A 124 -10.16 -12.04 16.03
C GLU A 124 -8.76 -12.48 16.47
N LYS A 125 -8.70 -13.42 17.41
CA LYS A 125 -7.46 -14.10 17.75
C LYS A 125 -7.04 -14.82 16.48
N VAL A 126 -6.28 -14.15 15.63
CA VAL A 126 -5.52 -14.76 14.54
C VAL A 126 -4.76 -15.90 15.21
N LYS A 127 -5.12 -17.15 14.93
CA LYS A 127 -4.46 -18.33 15.45
C LYS A 127 -4.13 -19.18 14.26
N VAL A 128 -2.91 -19.00 13.75
CA VAL A 128 -2.40 -19.76 12.61
C VAL A 128 -1.44 -20.82 13.16
N GLU A 129 -1.60 -22.05 12.70
CA GLU A 129 -0.67 -23.12 13.06
C GLU A 129 0.73 -22.82 12.50
N LYS A 130 1.75 -23.20 13.28
CA LYS A 130 3.14 -23.10 12.87
C LYS A 130 3.36 -23.83 11.54
N ALA A 131 4.18 -23.25 10.66
CA ALA A 131 4.57 -23.91 9.41
C ALA A 131 5.27 -25.26 9.67
N SER A 132 5.25 -26.15 8.69
CA SER A 132 6.01 -27.40 8.74
C SER A 132 7.39 -27.24 8.09
N GLY A 133 8.39 -28.01 8.55
CA GLY A 133 9.73 -28.06 7.97
C GLY A 133 10.84 -27.67 8.93
N THR A 134 12.08 -28.00 8.56
CA THR A 134 13.27 -27.93 9.44
C THR A 134 13.63 -26.51 9.89
N ASN A 135 13.18 -25.47 9.17
CA ASN A 135 13.41 -24.06 9.49
C ASN A 135 12.08 -23.31 9.70
N ALA A 136 11.04 -24.01 10.14
CA ALA A 136 9.76 -23.39 10.43
C ALA A 136 9.72 -22.78 11.82
N TYR A 137 9.22 -21.55 11.91
CA TYR A 137 9.09 -20.80 13.15
C TYR A 137 7.76 -20.07 13.22
N THR A 138 7.26 -19.85 14.43
CA THR A 138 6.21 -18.87 14.67
C THR A 138 6.78 -17.44 14.61
N VAL A 139 5.91 -16.45 14.49
CA VAL A 139 6.30 -15.03 14.53
C VAL A 139 7.02 -14.69 15.85
N ALA A 140 6.51 -15.16 16.99
CA ALA A 140 7.17 -14.95 18.28
C ALA A 140 8.54 -15.65 18.38
N GLU A 141 8.68 -16.85 17.82
CA GLU A 141 9.96 -17.55 17.77
C GLU A 141 10.98 -16.82 16.91
N ILE A 142 10.54 -16.19 15.82
CA ILE A 142 11.37 -15.36 14.94
C ILE A 142 11.91 -14.15 15.69
N TYR A 143 11.04 -13.39 16.38
CA TYR A 143 11.49 -12.26 17.21
C TYR A 143 12.41 -12.70 18.35
N LYS A 144 12.08 -13.80 19.03
CA LYS A 144 12.90 -14.35 20.13
C LYS A 144 14.28 -14.82 19.67
N ASN A 145 14.37 -15.39 18.47
CA ASN A 145 15.60 -16.01 17.96
C ASN A 145 16.30 -15.18 16.88
N GLY A 146 15.94 -13.91 16.66
CA GLY A 146 16.46 -13.08 15.56
C GLY A 146 17.99 -13.15 15.42
N ASN A 147 18.73 -12.97 16.51
CA ASN A 147 20.20 -13.08 16.52
C ASN A 147 20.73 -14.45 16.04
N LYS A 148 20.04 -15.55 16.34
CA LYS A 148 20.45 -16.92 15.96
C LYS A 148 20.05 -17.29 14.53
N LEU A 149 19.03 -16.60 14.01
CA LEU A 149 18.46 -16.82 12.69
C LEU A 149 18.98 -15.84 11.64
N GLU A 150 19.81 -14.87 12.06
CA GLU A 150 20.44 -13.89 11.20
C GLU A 150 21.13 -14.54 10.00
N ASN A 151 20.82 -14.03 8.80
CA ASN A 151 21.27 -14.54 7.50
C ASN A 151 20.86 -15.99 7.18
N LYS A 152 19.90 -16.56 7.92
CA LYS A 152 19.37 -17.91 7.64
C LYS A 152 18.05 -17.86 6.91
N LYS A 153 17.81 -18.88 6.09
CA LYS A 153 16.50 -19.10 5.49
C LYS A 153 15.53 -19.62 6.55
N VAL A 154 14.40 -18.94 6.70
CA VAL A 154 13.32 -19.29 7.62
C VAL A 154 12.02 -19.50 6.87
N ILE A 155 11.13 -20.29 7.44
CA ILE A 155 9.77 -20.53 6.97
C ILE A 155 8.81 -20.06 8.06
N VAL A 156 7.80 -19.29 7.67
CA VAL A 156 6.77 -18.79 8.59
C VAL A 156 5.42 -18.90 7.92
N LYS A 157 4.39 -19.25 8.69
CA LYS A 157 2.99 -19.26 8.23
C LYS A 157 2.22 -18.23 9.05
N GLY A 158 1.45 -17.39 8.38
CA GLY A 158 0.71 -16.31 9.03
C GLY A 158 -0.39 -15.75 8.15
N THR A 159 -1.28 -14.99 8.77
CA THR A 159 -2.31 -14.22 8.07
C THR A 159 -1.72 -12.88 7.66
N VAL A 160 -1.88 -12.51 6.39
CA VAL A 160 -1.49 -11.20 5.87
C VAL A 160 -2.40 -10.13 6.47
N VAL A 161 -1.82 -9.20 7.22
CA VAL A 161 -2.54 -8.09 7.86
C VAL A 161 -2.27 -6.75 7.20
N LYS A 162 -1.18 -6.63 6.44
CA LYS A 162 -0.85 -5.42 5.67
C LYS A 162 0.01 -5.76 4.46
N VAL A 163 -0.19 -5.05 3.37
CA VAL A 163 0.58 -5.07 2.13
C VAL A 163 0.80 -3.65 1.60
N SER A 164 2.05 -3.23 1.45
CA SER A 164 2.44 -1.99 0.79
C SER A 164 3.29 -2.33 -0.43
N ALA A 165 2.71 -2.19 -1.62
CA ALA A 165 3.35 -2.60 -2.86
C ALA A 165 4.22 -1.49 -3.47
N GLY A 166 5.26 -1.89 -4.21
CA GLY A 166 6.11 -0.97 -4.98
C GLY A 166 7.08 -0.10 -4.16
N VAL A 167 7.12 -0.22 -2.84
CA VAL A 167 8.03 0.55 -1.98
C VAL A 167 9.45 -0.01 -2.13
N MET A 168 10.38 0.83 -2.58
CA MET A 168 11.76 0.42 -2.93
C MET A 168 11.80 -0.75 -3.94
N LYS A 169 10.88 -0.76 -4.91
CA LYS A 169 10.72 -1.81 -5.93
C LYS A 169 10.37 -3.21 -5.36
N LYS A 170 9.88 -3.28 -4.13
CA LYS A 170 9.42 -4.52 -3.49
C LYS A 170 8.05 -4.33 -2.85
N ASN A 171 7.38 -5.45 -2.58
CA ASN A 171 6.16 -5.48 -1.78
C ASN A 171 6.53 -5.74 -0.32
N TRP A 172 5.98 -4.93 0.57
CA TRP A 172 6.18 -5.00 2.01
C TRP A 172 4.94 -5.60 2.63
N ILE A 173 5.09 -6.78 3.21
CA ILE A 173 3.98 -7.61 3.66
C ILE A 173 4.14 -7.80 5.17
N HIS A 174 3.09 -7.52 5.90
CA HIS A 174 3.00 -7.74 7.33
C HIS A 174 2.13 -8.98 7.56
N ILE A 175 2.62 -9.92 8.36
CA ILE A 175 1.90 -11.13 8.73
C ILE A 175 1.82 -11.30 10.24
N GLN A 176 0.74 -11.94 10.69
CA GLN A 176 0.54 -12.32 12.09
C GLN A 176 0.08 -13.77 12.18
N ASP A 177 0.55 -14.51 13.18
CA ASP A 177 0.12 -15.89 13.43
C ASP A 177 -0.58 -16.08 14.79
N GLY A 178 -0.63 -15.01 15.60
CA GLY A 178 -1.20 -15.00 16.95
C GLY A 178 -0.25 -15.32 18.09
N SER A 179 1.01 -15.64 17.80
CA SER A 179 1.97 -16.07 18.81
C SER A 179 2.67 -14.94 19.55
N GLY A 180 2.75 -13.74 18.95
CA GLY A 180 3.48 -12.59 19.49
C GLY A 180 2.64 -11.63 20.34
N ASP A 181 3.28 -10.55 20.83
CA ASP A 181 2.65 -9.55 21.70
C ASP A 181 2.62 -8.16 21.06
N ALA A 182 1.41 -7.62 20.87
CA ALA A 182 1.15 -6.28 20.36
C ALA A 182 1.78 -5.15 21.18
N LYS A 183 1.96 -5.33 22.50
CA LYS A 183 2.60 -4.32 23.36
C LYS A 183 4.08 -4.14 23.04
N THR A 184 4.71 -5.18 22.50
CA THR A 184 6.14 -5.20 22.15
C THR A 184 6.38 -5.10 20.65
N GLY A 185 5.30 -5.10 19.83
CA GLY A 185 5.38 -5.18 18.37
C GLY A 185 5.84 -6.54 17.84
N SER A 186 6.02 -7.55 18.70
CA SER A 186 6.51 -8.88 18.30
C SER A 186 5.42 -9.78 17.72
N ASN A 187 4.20 -9.25 17.51
CA ASN A 187 3.09 -9.94 16.86
C ASN A 187 3.05 -9.69 15.35
N ASP A 188 3.79 -8.72 14.82
CA ASP A 188 3.67 -8.22 13.45
C ASP A 188 4.99 -8.36 12.68
N LEU A 189 5.13 -9.44 11.91
CA LEU A 189 6.36 -9.73 11.17
C LEU A 189 6.32 -9.10 9.78
N VAL A 190 7.34 -8.31 9.48
CA VAL A 190 7.51 -7.68 8.17
C VAL A 190 8.37 -8.54 7.26
N MET A 191 7.93 -8.65 6.01
CA MET A 191 8.62 -9.37 4.94
C MET A 191 8.63 -8.58 3.63
N THR A 192 9.70 -8.70 2.85
CA THR A 192 9.75 -8.17 1.49
C THR A 192 9.62 -9.28 0.45
N SER A 193 8.83 -9.06 -0.60
CA SER A 193 8.60 -10.03 -1.68
C SER A 193 8.41 -9.34 -3.04
N ASN A 194 8.50 -10.12 -4.10
CA ASN A 194 7.94 -9.76 -5.41
C ASN A 194 6.50 -10.27 -5.58
N ASP A 195 6.09 -11.24 -4.76
CA ASP A 195 4.72 -11.74 -4.70
C ASP A 195 3.83 -10.68 -4.03
N LEU A 196 2.54 -10.67 -4.38
CA LEU A 196 1.56 -9.70 -3.87
C LEU A 196 0.31 -10.43 -3.33
N PRO A 197 0.38 -11.02 -2.12
CA PRO A 197 -0.77 -11.67 -1.51
C PRO A 197 -1.82 -10.63 -1.09
N SER A 198 -3.06 -11.07 -0.86
CA SER A 198 -4.13 -10.20 -0.39
C SER A 198 -4.21 -10.18 1.14
N VAL A 199 -4.68 -9.06 1.69
CA VAL A 199 -4.99 -8.95 3.13
C VAL A 199 -6.05 -9.99 3.51
N GLY A 200 -5.80 -10.70 4.61
CA GLY A 200 -6.61 -11.82 5.08
C GLY A 200 -6.20 -13.18 4.52
N ASP A 201 -5.21 -13.25 3.61
CA ASP A 201 -4.66 -14.54 3.16
C ASP A 201 -3.85 -15.20 4.26
N VAL A 202 -4.08 -16.48 4.50
CA VAL A 202 -3.13 -17.31 5.24
C VAL A 202 -2.08 -17.78 4.25
N VAL A 203 -0.82 -17.42 4.48
CA VAL A 203 0.29 -17.74 3.58
C VAL A 203 1.42 -18.44 4.32
N THR A 204 2.15 -19.28 3.61
CA THR A 204 3.46 -19.81 4.03
C THR A 204 4.54 -19.08 3.24
N ALA A 205 5.36 -18.30 3.95
CA ALA A 205 6.45 -17.52 3.37
C ALA A 205 7.81 -18.14 3.71
N SER A 206 8.72 -18.14 2.75
CA SER A 206 10.11 -18.54 2.94
C SER A 206 11.05 -17.45 2.43
N GLY A 207 12.02 -17.01 3.25
CA GLY A 207 13.02 -16.01 2.87
C GLY A 207 14.18 -15.96 3.84
N THR A 208 15.06 -14.97 3.69
CA THR A 208 16.24 -14.80 4.56
C THR A 208 15.95 -13.81 5.66
N LEU A 209 16.18 -14.20 6.92
CA LEU A 209 15.97 -13.34 8.08
C LEU A 209 17.15 -12.39 8.28
N TYR A 210 16.84 -11.13 8.56
CA TYR A 210 17.76 -10.08 8.96
C TYR A 210 17.27 -9.41 10.25
N ASN A 211 18.22 -8.98 11.06
CA ASN A 211 18.03 -8.39 12.37
C ASN A 211 18.63 -6.97 12.38
N ASN A 212 17.96 -6.05 13.08
CA ASN A 212 18.33 -4.64 13.18
C ASN A 212 18.57 -3.99 11.80
N LYS A 213 17.73 -4.35 10.83
CA LYS A 213 17.87 -3.86 9.45
C LYS A 213 17.39 -2.41 9.37
N ASP A 214 18.24 -1.55 8.84
CA ASP A 214 17.95 -0.13 8.61
C ASP A 214 18.00 0.14 7.10
N PHE A 215 16.87 0.58 6.53
CA PHE A 215 16.77 1.00 5.14
C PHE A 215 16.87 2.53 4.96
N GLY A 216 17.15 3.27 6.04
CA GLY A 216 17.14 4.73 6.06
C GLY A 216 15.72 5.30 6.12
N GLY A 217 15.60 6.64 6.25
CA GLY A 217 14.31 7.34 6.18
C GLY A 217 13.28 6.94 7.26
N GLY A 218 13.72 6.32 8.36
CA GLY A 218 12.83 5.82 9.42
C GLY A 218 12.40 4.35 9.27
N TYR A 219 12.76 3.68 8.18
CA TYR A 219 12.45 2.26 7.94
C TYR A 219 13.46 1.35 8.65
N LYS A 220 13.26 1.18 9.97
CA LYS A 220 14.09 0.31 10.82
C LYS A 220 13.27 -0.86 11.33
N TYR A 221 13.81 -2.06 11.21
CA TYR A 221 13.15 -3.28 11.63
C TYR A 221 14.05 -4.08 12.56
N ALA A 222 13.54 -4.36 13.77
CA ALA A 222 14.22 -5.26 14.69
C ALA A 222 14.39 -6.64 14.04
N VAL A 223 13.36 -7.16 13.39
CA VAL A 223 13.45 -8.37 12.56
C VAL A 223 12.68 -8.17 11.27
N ILE A 224 13.26 -8.62 10.15
CA ILE A 224 12.62 -8.62 8.83
C ILE A 224 13.04 -9.87 8.06
N ILE A 225 12.14 -10.40 7.22
CA ILE A 225 12.51 -11.44 6.25
C ILE A 225 12.55 -10.83 4.84
N GLU A 226 13.69 -10.88 4.18
CA GLU A 226 13.81 -10.35 2.82
C GLU A 226 13.74 -11.45 1.74
N ASN A 227 13.34 -11.02 0.53
CA ASN A 227 13.28 -11.85 -0.67
C ASN A 227 12.44 -13.12 -0.47
N THR A 228 11.27 -12.93 0.14
CA THR A 228 10.34 -14.01 0.45
C THR A 228 9.66 -14.54 -0.81
N SER A 229 9.51 -15.86 -0.89
CA SER A 229 8.58 -16.54 -1.79
C SER A 229 7.37 -17.00 -1.00
N ILE A 230 6.18 -16.79 -1.56
CA ILE A 230 4.90 -16.95 -0.89
C ILE A 230 4.11 -18.10 -1.52
N LYS A 231 3.54 -18.95 -0.66
CA LYS A 231 2.60 -20.03 -1.03
C LYS A 231 1.31 -19.88 -0.25
N HIS A 232 0.18 -20.16 -0.91
CA HIS A 232 -1.16 -20.18 -0.32
C HIS A 232 -1.52 -21.58 0.17
#